data_AF-A0AA45WQR5-F1
#
_entry.id   AF-A0AA45WQR5-F1
#
_cell.length_a   1.000
_cell.length_b   1.000
_cell.length_c   1.000
_cell.angle_alpha   90.00
_cell.angle_beta   90.00
_cell.angle_gamma   90.00
#
_symmetry.space_group_name_H-M   'P 1'
#
loop_
_entity.id
_entity.type
_entity.pdbx_description
1 polymer ?
#
loop_
_entity_poly.entity_id
_entity_poly.type
_entity_poly.pdbx_seq_one_letter_code
_entity_poly.pdbx_strand_id
1 'polypeptide(L)'
;MSVNAGKLRHKMVVLTADSQLRHPGHYWCEIRTLNWKEEGDGYVRWQDTIYEIRSRYFSFGPDPQTQFEPVAGNILRIDDKHNYLIKAVINVDAKREEYRFTCTYLGQV
;
A
#
# COMPACT_ATOMS: atom_id res chain seq x y z
N MET A 1 -10.33 11.03 10.41
CA MET A 1 -11.31 10.68 9.37
C MET A 1 -11.10 9.21 9.04
N SER A 2 -11.98 8.34 9.52
CA SER A 2 -11.92 6.89 9.39
C SER A 2 -12.19 6.42 7.96
N VAL A 3 -11.59 5.30 7.54
CA VAL A 3 -11.85 4.67 6.23
C VAL A 3 -13.34 4.36 6.11
N ASN A 4 -13.99 4.96 5.11
CA ASN A 4 -15.35 4.60 4.75
C ASN A 4 -15.32 3.22 4.06
N ALA A 5 -15.85 2.19 4.72
CA ALA A 5 -15.75 0.80 4.31
C ALA A 5 -16.25 0.53 2.87
N GLY A 6 -17.18 1.35 2.35
CA GLY A 6 -17.70 1.24 0.99
C GLY A 6 -16.71 1.55 -0.15
N LYS A 7 -15.47 1.96 0.17
CA LYS A 7 -14.42 2.27 -0.80
C LYS A 7 -13.33 1.21 -0.95
N LEU A 8 -13.24 0.24 -0.03
CA LEU A 8 -12.27 -0.87 -0.14
C LEU A 8 -12.86 -1.94 -1.07
N ARG A 9 -12.33 -2.05 -2.29
CA ARG A 9 -12.92 -2.87 -3.37
C ARG A 9 -11.97 -3.89 -3.96
N HIS A 10 -10.69 -3.80 -3.63
CA HIS A 10 -9.66 -4.64 -4.20
C HIS A 10 -9.07 -5.56 -3.15
N LYS A 11 -8.78 -6.80 -3.55
CA LYS A 11 -8.15 -7.80 -2.69
C LYS A 11 -6.64 -7.62 -2.77
N MET A 12 -5.96 -7.54 -1.64
CA MET A 12 -4.54 -7.25 -1.53
C MET A 12 -3.84 -8.33 -0.71
N VAL A 13 -2.63 -8.69 -1.15
CA VAL A 13 -1.65 -9.44 -0.34
C VAL A 13 -0.33 -8.67 -0.29
N VAL A 14 0.41 -8.84 0.80
CA VAL A 14 1.74 -8.26 0.98
C VAL A 14 2.78 -9.33 0.72
N LEU A 15 3.75 -9.02 -0.12
CA LEU A 15 4.91 -9.84 -0.45
C LEU A 15 6.16 -9.16 0.09
N THR A 16 7.06 -9.93 0.69
CA THR A 16 8.36 -9.40 1.13
C THR A 16 9.28 -9.14 -0.07
N ALA A 17 10.38 -8.41 0.15
CA ALA A 17 11.35 -8.10 -0.91
C ALA A 17 11.97 -9.35 -1.56
N ASP A 18 11.94 -10.50 -0.88
CA ASP A 18 12.36 -11.78 -1.44
C ASP A 18 11.31 -12.39 -2.40
N SER A 19 10.15 -11.72 -2.58
CA SER A 19 9.08 -11.94 -3.56
C SER A 19 8.42 -13.33 -3.62
N GLN A 20 9.00 -14.34 -2.96
CA GLN A 20 8.51 -15.72 -2.88
C GLN A 20 7.69 -15.97 -1.61
N LEU A 21 7.88 -15.16 -0.56
CA LEU A 21 7.10 -15.26 0.67
C LEU A 21 5.86 -14.38 0.57
N ARG A 22 4.73 -15.02 0.24
CA ARG A 22 3.39 -14.44 0.39
C ARG A 22 3.03 -14.46 1.87
N HIS A 23 2.66 -13.32 2.43
CA HIS A 23 1.96 -13.37 3.71
C HIS A 23 0.56 -13.97 3.48
N PRO A 24 0.10 -14.90 4.34
CA PRO A 24 -1.13 -15.65 4.12
C PRO A 24 -2.42 -14.83 4.26
N GLY A 25 -2.32 -13.56 4.68
CA GLY A 25 -3.48 -12.69 4.87
C GLY A 25 -3.91 -12.01 3.58
N HIS A 26 -5.22 -12.01 3.35
CA HIS A 26 -5.88 -11.21 2.32
C HIS A 26 -6.54 -10.00 2.97
N TYR A 27 -6.34 -8.82 2.36
CA TYR A 27 -6.85 -7.55 2.86
C TYR A 27 -7.64 -6.83 1.80
N TRP A 28 -8.52 -5.94 2.22
CA TRP A 28 -9.25 -5.07 1.31
C TRP A 28 -8.60 -3.70 1.27
N CYS A 29 -8.36 -3.21 0.05
CA CYS A 29 -7.78 -1.91 -0.19
C CYS A 29 -8.59 -1.06 -1.19
N GLU A 30 -8.35 0.25 -1.14
CA GLU A 30 -8.72 1.23 -2.15
C GLU A 30 -7.44 1.69 -2.85
N ILE A 31 -7.49 1.84 -4.18
CA ILE A 31 -6.37 2.38 -4.97
C ILE A 31 -6.76 3.75 -5.48
N ARG A 32 -5.86 4.73 -5.33
CA ARG A 32 -5.99 6.08 -5.89
C ARG A 32 -4.72 6.47 -6.60
N THR A 33 -4.84 7.20 -7.70
CA THR A 33 -3.70 7.87 -8.34
C THR A 33 -3.49 9.23 -7.68
N LEU A 34 -2.28 9.49 -7.20
CA LEU A 34 -1.89 10.81 -6.73
C LEU A 34 -1.41 11.62 -7.94
N ASN A 35 -2.36 12.28 -8.59
CA ASN A 35 -2.03 13.27 -9.62
C ASN A 35 -1.69 14.57 -8.89
N TRP A 36 -0.41 14.87 -8.74
CA TRP A 36 0.01 16.20 -8.29
C TRP A 36 -0.29 17.18 -9.41
N LYS A 37 -1.12 18.18 -9.12
CA LYS A 37 -1.32 19.33 -10.01
C LYS A 37 -0.02 20.14 -9.94
N GLU A 38 0.69 20.28 -11.06
CA GLU A 38 1.83 21.21 -11.15
C GLU A 38 1.31 22.62 -10.86
N GLU A 39 1.66 23.17 -9.69
CA GLU A 39 1.63 24.60 -9.44
C GLU A 39 3.08 25.11 -9.42
N GLY A 40 3.44 25.88 -10.46
CA GLY A 40 4.55 26.83 -10.43
C GLY A 40 5.96 26.23 -10.52
N ASP A 41 6.67 26.67 -11.57
CA ASP A 41 8.11 26.56 -11.82
C ASP A 41 8.99 25.93 -10.74
N GLY A 42 9.48 24.71 -11.02
CA GLY A 42 10.61 24.14 -10.29
C GLY A 42 10.57 22.64 -10.13
N TYR A 43 10.71 21.91 -11.25
CA TYR A 43 11.17 20.53 -11.34
C TYR A 43 10.89 19.59 -10.15
N VAL A 44 9.79 18.83 -10.23
CA VAL A 44 9.87 17.40 -9.89
C VAL A 44 9.10 16.58 -10.92
N ARG A 45 9.76 16.23 -12.03
CA ARG A 45 9.28 15.14 -12.89
C ARG A 45 9.52 13.82 -12.16
N TRP A 46 8.58 13.42 -11.31
CA TRP A 46 8.42 11.99 -11.04
C TRP A 46 7.92 11.37 -12.35
N GLN A 47 8.80 10.70 -13.10
CA GLN A 47 8.39 9.99 -14.32
C GLN A 47 7.40 8.85 -14.01
N ASP A 48 7.32 8.43 -12.75
CA ASP A 48 6.46 7.36 -12.29
C ASP A 48 5.16 7.89 -11.67
N THR A 49 4.03 7.40 -12.18
CA THR A 49 2.72 7.58 -11.53
C THR A 49 2.78 7.02 -10.10
N ILE A 50 2.56 7.89 -9.10
CA ILE A 50 2.47 7.49 -7.70
C ILE A 50 1.04 7.08 -7.39
N TYR A 51 0.88 5.89 -6.82
CA TYR A 51 -0.39 5.35 -6.35
C TYR A 51 -0.45 5.47 -4.83
N GLU A 52 -1.57 5.95 -4.32
CA GLU A 52 -1.93 5.83 -2.92
C GLU A 52 -2.83 4.61 -2.75
N ILE A 53 -2.39 3.64 -1.96
CA ILE A 53 -3.18 2.46 -1.61
C ILE A 53 -3.57 2.57 -0.14
N ARG A 54 -4.86 2.48 0.14
CA ARG A 54 -5.40 2.59 1.50
C ARG A 54 -6.01 1.27 1.93
N SER A 55 -5.74 0.85 3.15
CA SER A 55 -6.40 -0.32 3.76
C SER A 55 -6.71 -0.04 5.22
N ARG A 56 -7.58 -0.85 5.82
CA ARG A 56 -7.63 -0.89 7.29
C ARG A 56 -6.26 -1.31 7.84
N TYR A 57 -5.95 -0.89 9.05
CA TYR A 57 -4.79 -1.43 9.76
C TYR A 57 -4.95 -2.94 9.91
N PHE A 58 -3.85 -3.66 9.69
CA PHE A 58 -3.79 -5.09 9.87
C PHE A 58 -2.40 -5.46 10.35
N SER A 59 -2.31 -6.61 10.97
CA SER A 59 -1.05 -7.10 11.46
C SER A 59 -1.05 -8.62 11.45
N PHE A 60 0.12 -9.22 11.26
CA PHE A 60 0.27 -10.67 11.16
C PHE A 60 1.17 -11.17 12.27
N GLY A 61 0.89 -12.35 12.80
CA GLY A 61 1.73 -13.00 13.80
C GLY A 61 1.04 -13.07 15.17
N PRO A 62 1.25 -14.18 15.92
CA PRO A 62 0.60 -14.38 17.22
C PRO A 62 1.15 -13.44 18.29
N ASP A 63 2.41 -13.02 18.17
CA ASP A 63 3.07 -12.17 19.15
C ASP A 63 3.30 -10.74 18.62
N PRO A 64 3.04 -9.69 19.45
CA PRO A 64 3.30 -8.30 19.10
C PRO A 64 4.75 -8.01 18.67
N GLN A 65 5.72 -8.80 19.13
CA GLN A 65 7.14 -8.66 18.77
C GLN A 65 7.49 -9.28 17.41
N THR A 66 6.68 -10.25 16.96
CA THR A 66 6.84 -10.93 15.65
C THR A 66 5.87 -10.37 14.62
N GLN A 67 5.22 -9.27 14.97
CA GLN A 67 4.11 -8.74 14.23
C GLN A 67 4.63 -8.11 12.93
N PHE A 68 4.27 -8.69 11.78
CA PHE A 68 4.66 -8.12 10.50
C PHE A 68 3.82 -6.87 10.23
N GLU A 69 4.50 -5.75 10.09
CA GLU A 69 3.94 -4.53 9.52
C GLU A 69 4.51 -4.34 8.11
N PRO A 70 3.68 -3.99 7.11
CA PRO A 70 4.19 -3.69 5.78
C PRO A 70 5.18 -2.53 5.86
N VAL A 71 6.29 -2.62 5.12
CA VAL A 71 7.34 -1.61 5.06
C VAL A 71 7.68 -1.22 3.62
N ALA A 72 8.41 -0.11 3.46
CA ALA A 72 8.99 0.26 2.18
C ALA A 72 9.85 -0.90 1.62
N GLY A 73 9.75 -1.14 0.32
CA GLY A 73 10.38 -2.27 -0.37
C GLY A 73 9.55 -3.55 -0.44
N ASN A 74 8.45 -3.68 0.33
CA ASN A 74 7.48 -4.75 0.11
C ASN A 74 6.66 -4.51 -1.16
N ILE A 75 6.11 -5.59 -1.70
CA ILE A 75 5.23 -5.54 -2.88
C ILE A 75 3.80 -5.82 -2.44
N LEU A 76 2.88 -4.96 -2.84
CA LEU A 76 1.44 -5.20 -2.75
C LEU A 76 0.99 -5.85 -4.04
N ARG A 77 0.47 -7.08 -3.94
CA ARG A 77 -0.20 -7.74 -5.07
C ARG A 77 -1.70 -7.59 -4.91
N ILE A 78 -2.31 -6.93 -5.89
CA ILE A 78 -3.72 -6.56 -5.88
C ILE A 78 -4.47 -7.37 -6.95
N ASP A 79 -5.62 -7.91 -6.55
CA ASP A 79 -6.51 -8.77 -7.31
C ASP A 79 -5.79 -9.94 -7.99
N ASP A 80 -4.70 -10.40 -7.35
CA ASP A 80 -3.78 -11.43 -7.84
C ASP A 80 -3.13 -11.13 -9.21
N LYS A 81 -3.24 -9.88 -9.71
CA LYS A 81 -2.85 -9.48 -11.07
C LYS A 81 -1.85 -8.33 -11.12
N HIS A 82 -1.94 -7.39 -10.20
CA HIS A 82 -1.20 -6.13 -10.27
C HIS A 82 -0.19 -6.04 -9.14
N ASN A 83 1.07 -5.77 -9.45
CA ASN A 83 2.11 -5.59 -8.44
C ASN A 83 2.42 -4.10 -8.27
N TYR A 84 2.51 -3.67 -7.01
CA TYR A 84 2.86 -2.31 -6.60
C TYR A 84 3.99 -2.35 -5.57
N LEU A 85 5.07 -1.61 -5.80
CA LEU A 85 6.17 -1.48 -4.85
C LEU A 85 5.85 -0.40 -3.83
N ILE A 86 5.87 -0.72 -2.53
CA ILE A 86 5.73 0.25 -1.46
C ILE A 86 6.98 1.14 -1.42
N LYS A 87 6.79 2.45 -1.60
CA LYS A 87 7.83 3.48 -1.46
C LYS A 87 7.86 4.06 -0.05
N ALA A 88 6.69 4.29 0.53
CA ALA A 88 6.57 4.69 1.93
C ALA A 88 5.26 4.18 2.53
N VAL A 89 5.28 4.01 3.85
CA VAL A 89 4.12 3.67 4.67
C VAL A 89 3.81 4.88 5.53
N ILE A 90 2.64 5.46 5.32
CA ILE A 90 2.15 6.59 6.09
C ILE A 90 1.12 6.01 7.06
N ASN A 91 1.52 5.89 8.31
CA ASN A 91 0.61 5.54 9.39
C ASN A 91 -0.26 6.76 9.67
N VAL A 92 -1.50 6.73 9.17
CA VAL A 92 -2.44 7.80 9.39
C VAL A 92 -3.29 7.43 10.57
N ASP A 93 -2.98 8.07 11.70
CA ASP A 93 -3.68 8.05 12.99
C ASP A 93 -2.94 7.26 14.09
N ALA A 94 -2.76 7.92 15.24
CA ALA A 94 -2.25 7.33 16.49
C ALA A 94 -3.11 6.15 16.97
N LYS A 95 -4.34 6.05 16.45
CA LYS A 95 -5.29 4.97 16.72
C LYS A 95 -5.07 3.71 15.89
N ARG A 96 -4.13 3.69 14.94
CA ARG A 96 -3.88 2.54 14.04
C ARG A 96 -5.16 2.03 13.36
N GLU A 97 -5.92 2.92 12.73
CA GLU A 97 -7.17 2.54 12.06
C GLU A 97 -6.96 2.23 10.56
N GLU A 98 -5.94 2.84 9.93
CA GLU A 98 -5.71 2.81 8.49
C GLU A 98 -4.22 2.74 8.16
N TYR A 99 -3.86 1.94 7.16
CA TYR A 99 -2.60 2.10 6.44
C TYR A 99 -2.81 2.91 5.17
N ARG A 100 -1.89 3.85 4.92
CA ARG A 100 -1.73 4.49 3.61
C ARG A 100 -0.35 4.17 3.06
N PHE A 101 -0.32 3.60 1.88
CA PHE A 101 0.92 3.26 1.17
C PHE A 101 1.06 4.21 -0.01
N THR A 102 2.26 4.80 -0.17
CA THR A 102 2.64 5.37 -1.46
C THR A 102 3.38 4.29 -2.24
N CYS A 103 2.97 4.07 -3.47
CA CYS A 103 3.44 2.95 -4.26
C CYS A 103 3.73 3.34 -5.72
N THR A 104 4.64 2.60 -6.34
CA THR A 104 4.87 2.63 -7.79
C THR A 104 4.36 1.35 -8.40
N TYR A 105 3.67 1.43 -9.54
CA TYR A 105 3.20 0.26 -10.25
C TYR A 105 4.34 -0.47 -10.94
N LEU A 106 4.44 -1.78 -10.74
CA LEU A 106 5.49 -2.64 -11.33
C LEU A 106 5.01 -3.40 -12.58
N GLY A 107 3.71 -3.47 -12.83
CA GLY A 107 3.14 -4.21 -13.96
C GLY A 107 2.18 -5.33 -13.54
N GLN A 108 1.73 -6.08 -14.55
CA GLN A 108 0.87 -7.26 -14.38
C GLN A 108 1.71 -8.53 -14.30
N VAL A 109 1.20 -9.55 -13.61
CA VAL A 109 1.73 -10.93 -13.59
C VAL A 109 0.89 -11.88 -14.41
#